data_AF-A0A6C0K2N0-F1
#
_entry.id   AF-A0A6C0K2N0-F1
#
_cell.length_a   1.000
_cell.length_b   1.000
_cell.length_c   1.000
_cell.angle_alpha   90.00
_cell.angle_beta   90.00
_cell.angle_gamma   90.00
#
_symmetry.space_group_name_H-M   'P 1'
#
loop_
_entity.id
_entity.type
_entity.pdbx_description
1 polymer ?
#
loop_
_entity_poly.entity_id
_entity_poly.type
_entity_poly.pdbx_seq_one_letter_code
_entity_poly.pdbx_strand_id
1 'polypeptide(L)'
;MKLLLYAGLLYLAGVSLLILLQPSLVFREDGSWKEFGVGRDSEHYTWMPFWLFAILWALLSYMIVLMVAGSNLLPGVQTIEDITVNSEEALDSLSPRMKKRVSASMTEEGYYMLDTEAKGTPKYVYLGPAPPNLVYNGRPE
;
A
#
# COMPACT_ATOMS: atom_id res chain seq x y z
N MET A 1 7.70 2.26 -3.21
CA MET A 1 8.31 3.56 -2.82
C MET A 1 8.14 4.65 -3.87
N LYS A 2 8.33 4.37 -5.18
CA LYS A 2 8.23 5.38 -6.26
C LYS A 2 6.91 6.16 -6.30
N LEU A 3 5.78 5.50 -6.05
CA LEU A 3 4.45 6.14 -5.95
C LEU A 3 4.41 7.32 -4.97
N LEU A 4 4.98 7.13 -3.77
CA LEU A 4 5.02 8.18 -2.75
C LEU A 4 5.90 9.35 -3.18
N LEU A 5 6.97 9.11 -3.93
CA LEU A 5 7.82 10.18 -4.47
C LEU A 5 7.09 11.02 -5.51
N TYR A 6 6.36 10.39 -6.44
CA TYR A 6 5.54 11.11 -7.41
C TYR A 6 4.43 11.91 -6.71
N ALA A 7 3.75 11.33 -5.72
CA ALA A 7 2.74 12.03 -4.93
C ALA A 7 3.34 13.20 -4.12
N GLY A 8 4.54 13.02 -3.57
CA GLY A 8 5.29 14.08 -2.88
C GLY A 8 5.66 15.23 -3.81
N LEU A 9 6.15 14.94 -5.02
CA LEU A 9 6.47 15.94 -6.04
C LEU A 9 5.23 16.75 -6.47
N LEU A 10 4.12 16.05 -6.76
CA LEU A 10 2.86 16.69 -7.12
C LEU A 10 2.29 17.53 -5.96
N TYR A 11 2.44 17.05 -4.72
CA TYR A 11 2.08 17.80 -3.52
C TYR A 11 2.87 19.11 -3.44
N LEU A 12 4.20 19.04 -3.54
CA LEU A 12 5.08 20.22 -3.50
C LEU A 12 4.78 21.21 -4.63
N ALA A 13 4.49 20.72 -5.84
CA ALA A 13 4.10 21.55 -6.97
C ALA A 13 2.82 22.34 -6.67
N GLY A 14 1.78 21.70 -6.13
CA GLY A 14 0.53 22.39 -5.80
C GLY A 14 0.65 23.35 -4.61
N VAL A 15 1.43 23.03 -3.58
CA VAL A 15 1.72 23.97 -2.49
C VAL A 15 2.48 25.20 -3.01
N SER A 16 3.47 24.97 -3.88
CA SER A 16 4.22 26.06 -4.51
C SER A 16 3.30 26.95 -5.35
N LEU A 17 2.40 26.34 -6.14
CA LEU A 17 1.41 27.07 -6.93
C LEU A 17 0.48 27.90 -6.05
N LEU A 18 0.02 27.38 -4.91
CA LEU A 18 -0.81 28.13 -3.97
C LEU A 18 -0.08 29.37 -3.43
N ILE A 19 1.19 29.23 -3.05
CA ILE A 19 1.99 30.34 -2.52
C ILE A 19 2.26 31.39 -3.61
N LEU A 20 2.45 30.97 -4.87
CA LEU A 20 2.67 31.89 -5.99
C LEU A 20 1.40 32.63 -6.41
N LEU A 21 0.24 31.96 -6.39
CA LEU A 21 -1.03 32.57 -6.77
C LEU A 21 -1.58 33.50 -5.69
N GLN A 22 -1.11 33.37 -4.44
CA GLN A 22 -1.56 34.14 -3.27
C GLN A 22 -3.08 34.40 -3.27
N PRO A 23 -3.91 33.34 -3.31
CA PRO A 23 -5.35 33.52 -3.45
C PRO A 23 -5.91 34.34 -2.28
N SER A 24 -6.80 35.28 -2.58
CA SER A 24 -7.45 36.17 -1.59
C SER A 24 -8.28 35.42 -0.53
N LEU A 25 -8.54 34.12 -0.73
CA LEU A 25 -9.16 33.25 0.28
C LEU A 25 -8.25 33.02 1.50
N VAL A 26 -6.94 32.93 1.29
CA VAL A 26 -5.95 32.53 2.31
C VAL A 26 -4.95 33.65 2.61
N PHE A 27 -4.71 34.54 1.65
CA PHE A 27 -3.82 35.68 1.79
C PHE A 27 -4.59 37.00 1.88
N ARG A 28 -4.02 37.95 2.59
CA ARG A 28 -4.46 39.34 2.68
C ARG A 28 -3.82 40.16 1.54
N GLU A 29 -4.31 41.37 1.31
CA GLU A 29 -3.80 42.25 0.24
C GLU A 29 -2.32 42.65 0.44
N ASP A 30 -1.84 42.59 1.69
CA ASP A 30 -0.45 42.81 2.06
C ASP A 30 0.45 41.56 1.88
N GLY A 31 -0.12 40.44 1.42
CA GLY A 31 0.57 39.16 1.29
C GLY A 31 0.76 38.40 2.60
N SER A 32 0.23 38.90 3.72
CA SER A 32 0.21 38.16 4.98
C SER A 32 -0.85 37.05 4.98
N TRP A 33 -0.65 36.02 5.79
CA TRP A 33 -1.61 34.93 5.93
C TRP A 33 -2.84 35.38 6.72
N LYS A 34 -4.04 35.01 6.25
CA LYS A 34 -5.27 35.18 7.02
C LYS A 34 -5.28 34.23 8.21
N GLU A 35 -5.79 34.72 9.34
CA GLU A 35 -5.96 33.89 10.53
C GLU A 35 -7.17 32.97 10.38
N PHE A 36 -7.20 31.86 11.10
CA PHE A 36 -8.37 31.00 11.10
C PHE A 36 -9.51 31.65 11.89
N GLY A 37 -10.70 31.76 11.29
CA GLY A 37 -11.89 32.26 11.97
C GLY A 37 -13.19 31.94 11.25
N VAL A 38 -14.19 31.48 12.01
CA VAL A 38 -15.54 31.20 11.51
C VAL A 38 -16.48 32.31 11.98
N GLY A 39 -17.26 32.90 11.08
CA GLY A 39 -18.23 33.96 11.41
C GLY A 39 -17.60 35.31 11.78
N ARG A 40 -16.38 35.58 11.28
CA ARG A 40 -15.67 36.86 11.42
C ARG A 40 -15.52 37.55 10.06
N ASP A 41 -14.94 38.75 10.05
CA ASP A 41 -14.68 39.52 8.84
C ASP A 41 -13.81 38.74 7.85
N SER A 42 -14.29 38.61 6.61
CA SER A 42 -13.63 37.82 5.55
C SER A 42 -12.29 38.40 5.09
N GLU A 43 -12.00 39.65 5.43
CA GLU A 43 -10.74 40.33 5.09
C GLU A 43 -9.56 39.86 5.94
N HIS A 44 -9.81 39.49 7.20
CA HIS A 44 -8.76 39.14 8.16
C HIS A 44 -8.75 37.65 8.49
N TYR A 45 -9.91 37.00 8.36
CA TYR A 45 -10.10 35.62 8.75
C TYR A 45 -10.48 34.75 7.55
N THR A 46 -9.98 33.52 7.56
CA THR A 46 -10.37 32.47 6.62
C THR A 46 -11.00 31.31 7.37
N TRP A 47 -12.03 30.74 6.76
CA TRP A 47 -12.64 29.50 7.25
C TRP A 47 -11.80 28.27 6.89
N MET A 48 -10.90 28.39 5.90
CA MET A 48 -10.03 27.32 5.42
C MET A 48 -8.56 27.64 5.74
N PRO A 49 -8.03 27.11 6.85
CA PRO A 49 -6.63 27.36 7.22
C PRO A 49 -5.67 26.58 6.31
N PHE A 50 -4.43 27.07 6.20
CA PHE A 50 -3.41 26.47 5.32
C PHE A 50 -3.17 24.97 5.58
N TRP A 51 -3.14 24.55 6.85
CA TRP A 51 -2.94 23.15 7.20
C TRP A 51 -4.05 22.24 6.67
N LEU A 52 -5.30 22.73 6.62
CA LEU A 52 -6.43 21.95 6.10
C LEU A 52 -6.28 21.75 4.59
N PHE A 53 -5.91 22.82 3.88
CA PHE A 53 -5.57 22.72 2.47
C PHE A 53 -4.43 21.71 2.24
N ALA A 54 -3.36 21.79 3.04
CA ALA A 54 -2.21 20.89 2.89
C ALA A 54 -2.59 19.40 3.05
N ILE A 55 -3.42 19.07 4.04
CA ILE A 55 -3.89 17.69 4.25
C ILE A 55 -4.77 17.24 3.08
N LEU A 56 -5.75 18.07 2.66
CA LEU A 56 -6.63 17.74 1.54
C LEU A 56 -5.84 17.58 0.23
N TRP A 57 -4.88 18.46 -0.01
CA TRP A 57 -4.02 18.42 -1.19
C TRP A 57 -3.09 17.21 -1.18
N ALA A 58 -2.57 16.78 -0.02
CA ALA A 58 -1.77 15.57 0.10
C ALA A 58 -2.59 14.32 -0.27
N LEU A 59 -3.82 14.21 0.22
CA LEU A 59 -4.74 13.11 -0.11
C LEU A 59 -5.10 13.11 -1.60
N LEU A 60 -5.46 14.27 -2.16
CA LEU A 60 -5.75 14.44 -3.58
C LEU A 60 -4.55 14.07 -4.45
N SER A 61 -3.36 14.54 -4.10
CA SER A 61 -2.12 14.23 -4.83
C SER A 61 -1.88 12.72 -4.89
N TYR A 62 -2.05 12.02 -3.76
CA TYR A 62 -1.93 10.57 -3.73
C TYR A 62 -2.99 9.86 -4.59
N MET A 63 -4.25 10.30 -4.53
CA MET A 63 -5.34 9.76 -5.36
C MET A 63 -5.08 9.96 -6.85
N ILE A 64 -4.62 11.15 -7.26
CA ILE A 64 -4.26 11.45 -8.64
C ILE A 64 -3.14 10.53 -9.10
N VAL A 65 -2.06 10.40 -8.33
CA VAL A 65 -0.95 9.52 -8.69
C VAL A 65 -1.37 8.05 -8.76
N LEU A 66 -2.26 7.61 -7.87
CA LEU A 66 -2.79 6.24 -7.90
C LEU A 66 -3.62 5.99 -9.16
N MET A 67 -4.51 6.93 -9.51
CA MET A 67 -5.33 6.84 -10.73
C MET A 67 -4.48 6.84 -12.00
N VAL A 68 -3.43 7.67 -12.04
CA VAL A 68 -2.51 7.77 -13.18
C VAL A 68 -1.55 6.57 -13.24
N ALA A 69 -1.20 5.97 -12.10
CA ALA A 69 -0.44 4.72 -12.07
C ALA A 69 -1.26 3.54 -12.60
N GLY A 70 -2.54 3.45 -12.22
CA GLY A 70 -3.44 2.39 -12.70
C GLY A 70 -3.68 2.44 -14.21
N SER A 71 -3.70 3.64 -14.82
CA SER A 71 -3.76 3.76 -16.28
C SER A 71 -2.44 3.45 -17.00
N ASN A 72 -1.45 2.87 -16.31
CA ASN A 72 -0.11 2.54 -16.81
C ASN A 72 0.67 3.74 -17.39
N LEU A 73 0.29 4.97 -17.03
CA LEU A 73 0.92 6.18 -17.55
C LEU A 73 2.28 6.48 -16.89
N LEU A 74 2.53 5.92 -15.69
CA LEU A 74 3.77 6.15 -14.95
C LEU A 74 4.80 5.05 -15.21
N PRO A 75 5.98 5.38 -15.80
CA PRO A 75 7.01 4.38 -16.07
C PRO A 75 7.58 3.80 -14.78
N GLY A 76 7.59 2.47 -14.70
CA GLY A 76 8.23 1.72 -13.61
C GLY A 76 7.41 1.60 -12.31
N VAL A 77 6.09 1.82 -12.37
CA VAL A 77 5.13 1.45 -11.33
C VAL A 77 4.22 0.35 -11.89
N GLN A 78 4.38 -0.87 -11.40
CA GLN A 78 3.42 -1.95 -11.65
C GLN A 78 2.45 -1.97 -10.48
N THR A 79 1.25 -1.46 -10.68
CA THR A 79 0.13 -1.80 -9.81
C THR A 79 -0.27 -3.22 -10.15
N ILE A 80 -0.36 -4.08 -9.13
CA ILE A 80 -0.93 -5.42 -9.29
C ILE A 80 -2.43 -5.19 -9.55
N GLU A 81 -2.79 -4.98 -10.81
CA GLU A 81 -4.15 -5.24 -11.26
C GLU A 81 -4.35 -6.76 -11.23
N ASP A 82 -5.52 -7.15 -10.73
CA ASP A 82 -6.07 -8.50 -10.71
C ASP A 82 -5.64 -9.44 -9.57
N ILE A 83 -6.36 -9.31 -8.44
CA ILE A 83 -7.12 -10.47 -7.99
C ILE A 83 -8.54 -10.29 -8.54
N THR A 84 -8.75 -10.64 -9.80
CA THR A 84 -10.07 -11.09 -10.23
C THR A 84 -10.38 -12.32 -9.38
N VAL A 85 -11.13 -12.13 -8.29
CA VAL A 85 -11.75 -13.26 -7.60
C VAL A 85 -12.77 -13.80 -8.60
N ASN A 86 -12.33 -14.75 -9.43
CA ASN A 86 -13.24 -15.61 -10.17
C ASN A 86 -14.06 -16.32 -9.10
N SER A 87 -15.26 -15.81 -8.84
CA SER A 87 -16.24 -16.38 -7.91
C SER A 87 -16.56 -17.85 -8.23
N GLU A 88 -16.18 -18.32 -9.42
CA GLU A 88 -16.28 -19.71 -9.85
C GLU A 88 -15.20 -20.62 -9.19
N GLU A 89 -13.97 -20.14 -8.93
CA GLU A 89 -12.93 -20.95 -8.28
C GLU A 89 -13.19 -21.15 -6.78
N ALA A 90 -13.88 -20.20 -6.13
CA ALA A 90 -14.28 -20.32 -4.74
C ALA A 90 -15.33 -21.41 -4.52
N LEU A 91 -16.24 -21.62 -5.49
CA LEU A 91 -17.25 -22.68 -5.43
C LEU A 91 -16.68 -24.06 -5.77
N ASP A 92 -15.67 -24.15 -6.64
CA ASP A 92 -15.04 -25.43 -6.99
C ASP A 92 -14.10 -25.96 -5.89
N SER A 93 -13.64 -25.07 -4.99
CA SER A 93 -12.81 -25.40 -3.82
C SER A 93 -13.54 -26.12 -2.68
N LEU A 94 -14.87 -26.23 -2.76
CA LEU A 94 -15.70 -26.96 -1.78
C LEU A 94 -15.88 -28.45 -2.12
N SER A 95 -15.33 -28.94 -3.24
CA SER A 95 -15.37 -30.35 -3.59
C SER A 95 -14.06 -31.05 -3.20
N PRO A 96 -14.09 -32.17 -2.43
CA PRO A 96 -12.89 -32.93 -2.15
C PRO A 96 -12.57 -33.80 -3.36
N ARG A 97 -11.97 -33.20 -4.41
CA ARG A 97 -11.48 -33.95 -5.57
C ARG A 97 -9.97 -33.77 -5.78
N MET A 98 -9.28 -34.72 -5.15
CA MET A 98 -7.96 -35.28 -5.45
C MET A 98 -7.20 -34.73 -6.69
N LYS A 99 -6.01 -34.17 -6.38
CA LYS A 99 -4.76 -34.05 -7.16
C LYS A 99 -4.82 -33.43 -8.55
N LYS A 100 -4.44 -32.15 -8.63
CA LYS A 100 -3.77 -31.57 -9.81
C LYS A 100 -2.34 -31.20 -9.44
N ARG A 101 -1.37 -31.83 -10.10
CA ARG A 101 0.05 -31.48 -10.02
C ARG A 101 0.20 -30.05 -10.52
N VAL A 102 0.46 -29.12 -9.62
CA VAL A 102 0.88 -27.77 -9.98
C VAL A 102 2.39 -27.83 -10.23
N SER A 103 2.77 -27.77 -11.50
CA SER A 103 4.11 -27.39 -11.92
C SER A 103 4.24 -25.89 -11.67
N ALA A 104 4.59 -25.51 -10.43
CA ALA A 104 4.96 -24.15 -10.09
C ALA A 104 6.49 -24.11 -9.94
N SER A 105 7.14 -23.42 -10.86
CA SER A 105 8.49 -22.87 -10.69
C SER A 105 8.44 -21.77 -9.62
N MET A 106 8.16 -22.16 -8.38
CA MET A 106 8.31 -21.33 -7.19
C MET A 106 9.67 -21.63 -6.60
N THR A 107 10.46 -20.58 -6.45
CA THR A 107 11.70 -20.48 -5.67
C THR A 107 11.72 -21.50 -4.54
N GLU A 108 12.57 -22.53 -4.69
CA GLU A 108 12.50 -23.79 -3.92
C GLU A 108 13.02 -23.65 -2.48
N GLU A 109 12.40 -22.80 -1.67
CA GLU A 109 12.53 -22.87 -0.22
C GLU A 109 11.44 -23.81 0.29
N GLY A 110 11.80 -25.08 0.51
CA GLY A 110 10.85 -26.03 1.09
C GLY A 110 10.44 -25.64 2.50
N TYR A 111 9.23 -26.02 2.89
CA TYR A 111 8.64 -25.66 4.18
C TYR A 111 8.32 -26.90 5.02
N TYR A 112 8.30 -26.74 6.33
CA TYR A 112 7.89 -27.80 7.26
C TYR A 112 6.38 -27.76 7.48
N MET A 113 5.73 -28.91 7.32
CA MET A 113 4.32 -29.09 7.62
C MET A 113 4.18 -30.01 8.83
N LEU A 114 3.32 -29.63 9.78
CA LEU A 114 3.02 -30.45 10.95
C LEU A 114 2.17 -31.65 10.52
N ASP A 115 2.63 -32.86 10.82
CA ASP A 115 1.84 -34.07 10.60
C ASP A 115 0.78 -34.19 11.71
N THR A 116 -0.47 -33.92 11.34
CA THR A 116 -1.62 -33.98 12.24
C THR A 116 -2.20 -35.39 12.39
N GLU A 117 -1.75 -36.35 11.59
CA GLU A 117 -2.29 -37.72 11.59
C GLU A 117 -1.50 -38.65 12.54
N ALA A 118 -0.32 -38.22 12.98
CA ALA A 118 0.50 -38.96 13.92
C ALA A 118 -0.08 -38.94 15.34
N LYS A 119 -0.59 -40.08 15.82
CA LYS A 119 -0.92 -40.28 17.24
C LYS A 119 0.38 -40.37 18.06
N GLY A 120 0.81 -39.24 18.63
CA GLY A 120 2.02 -39.17 19.46
C GLY A 120 2.64 -37.78 19.44
N THR A 121 3.96 -37.72 19.63
CA THR A 121 4.71 -36.46 19.60
C THR A 121 4.57 -35.81 18.21
N PRO A 122 4.20 -34.51 18.13
CA PRO A 122 4.03 -33.82 16.85
C PRO A 122 5.34 -33.88 16.03
N LYS A 123 5.26 -34.42 14.82
CA LYS A 123 6.40 -34.54 13.91
C LYS A 123 6.23 -33.57 12.74
N TYR A 124 7.28 -32.81 12.43
CA TYR A 124 7.32 -31.95 11.27
C TYR A 124 7.89 -32.71 10.07
N VAL A 125 7.21 -32.63 8.93
CA VAL A 125 7.65 -33.22 7.66
C VAL A 125 8.07 -32.09 6.72
N TYR A 126 9.28 -32.17 6.18
CA TYR A 126 9.79 -31.20 5.22
C TYR A 126 9.23 -31.48 3.83
N LEU A 127 8.65 -30.45 3.20
CA LEU A 127 8.17 -30.49 1.82
C LEU A 127 9.03 -29.55 0.97
N GLY A 128 9.97 -30.14 0.23
CA GLY A 128 10.88 -29.42 -0.66
C GLY A 128 11.81 -30.38 -1.42
N PRO A 129 12.63 -29.89 -2.35
CA PRO A 129 13.48 -30.73 -3.20
C PRO A 129 14.60 -31.43 -2.41
N ALA A 130 15.13 -30.80 -1.36
CA ALA A 130 16.14 -31.38 -0.48
C ALA A 130 16.01 -30.84 0.96
N PRO A 131 16.02 -31.69 2.00
CA PRO A 131 15.95 -31.21 3.38
C PRO A 131 17.20 -30.38 3.72
N PRO A 132 17.06 -29.24 4.43
CA PRO A 132 18.21 -28.48 4.88
C PRO A 132 19.03 -29.30 5.88
N ASN A 133 20.36 -29.12 5.87
CA ASN A 133 21.27 -29.76 6.83
C ASN A 133 20.94 -29.28 8.25
N LEU A 134 20.22 -30.10 9.00
CA LEU A 134 19.91 -29.86 10.40
C LEU A 134 21.18 -30.04 11.23
N VAL A 135 21.82 -28.93 11.62
CA VAL A 135 22.89 -28.94 12.63
C VAL A 135 22.23 -29.11 14.00
N TYR A 136 22.27 -30.33 14.54
CA TYR A 136 21.75 -30.61 15.86
C TYR A 136 22.75 -30.10 16.91
N ASN A 137 22.50 -28.92 17.48
CA ASN A 137 23.22 -28.47 18.67
C ASN A 137 22.69 -29.26 19.87
N GLY A 138 23.18 -30.48 20.02
CA GLY A 138 22.91 -31.32 21.18
C GLY A 138 23.34 -30.58 22.45
N ARG A 139 22.40 -30.43 23.39
CA ARG A 139 22.69 -29.97 24.74
C ARG A 139 23.49 -31.09 25.43
N PRO A 140 24.69 -30.83 25.98
CA PRO A 140 25.40 -31.84 26.75
C PRO A 140 24.57 -32.24 27.98
N GLU A 141 24.55 -33.55 28.24
CA GLU A 141 23.93 -34.17 29.42
C GLU A 141 24.56 -33.72 30.73
#